data_AF-A0A3M6WFE2-F1
#
_entry.id   AF-A0A3M6WFE2-F1
#
_cell.length_a   1.000
_cell.length_b   1.000
_cell.length_c   1.000
_cell.angle_alpha   90.00
_cell.angle_beta   90.00
_cell.angle_gamma   90.00
#
_symmetry.space_group_name_H-M   'P 1'
#
loop_
_entity.id
_entity.type
_entity.pdbx_description
1 polymer ?
#
loop_
_entity_poly.entity_id
_entity_poly.type
_entity_poly.pdbx_seq_one_letter_code
_entity_poly.pdbx_strand_id
1 'polypeptide(L)'
;SGSLKATYFGLFVAIVLLIAFTILNFFTLISNLRNIAMWVQRAGVLYMLLFNLVGPVLVLLSLILPQPTDIATPDNFGIRSTMASKYIILSVTMFFTLFIAGFRMGTAWADARPASDPAWWERKPAYYVIEYGFEVVIVYWLILARFDQKFWIPNKSHGPGDYSRKTVLDTSKTEASANDFR
;
A
#
# COMPACT_ATOMS: atom_id res chain seq x y z
N SER A 1 2.68 -0.45 19.00
CA SER A 1 3.05 0.96 18.72
C SER A 1 4.49 1.10 18.21
N GLY A 2 5.49 0.41 18.79
CA GLY A 2 6.89 0.54 18.36
C GLY A 2 7.21 0.06 16.93
N SER A 3 6.64 -1.07 16.50
CA SER A 3 6.93 -1.66 15.17
C SER A 3 6.55 -0.73 14.00
N LEU A 4 5.34 -0.17 14.00
CA LEU A 4 4.90 0.77 12.96
C LEU A 4 5.80 2.01 12.87
N LYS A 5 6.16 2.60 14.02
CA LYS A 5 7.06 3.76 14.07
C LYS A 5 8.44 3.42 13.49
N ALA A 6 8.96 2.24 13.78
CA ALA A 6 10.23 1.77 13.23
C ALA A 6 10.16 1.59 11.71
N THR A 7 9.06 1.04 11.18
CA THR A 7 8.89 0.89 9.72
C THR A 7 8.81 2.24 9.01
N TYR A 8 8.04 3.20 9.53
CA TYR A 8 7.97 4.54 8.94
C TYR A 8 9.30 5.29 9.02
N PHE A 9 10.04 5.13 10.13
CA PHE A 9 11.39 5.69 10.25
C PHE A 9 12.36 5.05 9.24
N GLY A 10 12.29 3.72 9.07
CA GLY A 10 13.07 3.00 8.06
C GLY A 10 12.76 3.48 6.64
N LEU A 11 11.48 3.71 6.32
CA LEU A 11 11.04 4.28 5.04
C LEU A 11 11.65 5.66 4.80
N PHE A 12 11.62 6.53 5.80
CA PHE A 12 12.23 7.85 5.72
C PHE A 12 13.74 7.78 5.46
N VAL A 13 14.45 6.93 6.20
CA VAL A 13 15.89 6.71 6.00
C VAL A 13 16.17 6.17 4.60
N ALA A 14 15.39 5.20 4.11
CA ALA A 14 15.55 4.64 2.77
C ALA A 14 15.38 5.71 1.67
N ILE A 15 14.41 6.61 1.81
CA ILE A 15 14.20 7.72 0.87
C ILE A 15 15.40 8.67 0.88
N VAL A 16 15.86 9.08 2.06
CA VAL A 16 17.00 10.00 2.19
C VAL A 16 18.27 9.38 1.60
N LEU A 17 18.54 8.10 1.89
CA LEU A 17 19.68 7.37 1.33
C LEU A 17 19.55 7.25 -0.19
N LEU A 18 18.38 6.91 -0.73
CA LEU A 18 18.17 6.83 -2.17
C LEU A 18 18.51 8.16 -2.86
N ILE A 19 18.03 9.28 -2.33
CA ILE A 19 18.33 10.61 -2.90
C ILE A 19 19.83 10.91 -2.82
N ALA A 20 20.45 10.75 -1.65
CA ALA A 20 21.86 11.05 -1.44
C ALA A 20 22.78 10.19 -2.33
N PHE A 21 22.53 8.88 -2.39
CA PHE A 21 23.30 7.96 -3.21
C PHE A 21 23.02 8.11 -4.70
N THR A 22 21.84 8.60 -5.10
CA THR A 22 21.55 8.97 -6.50
C THR A 22 22.45 10.12 -6.93
N ILE A 23 22.47 11.20 -6.14
CA ILE A 23 23.35 12.35 -6.39
C ILE A 23 24.81 11.88 -6.44
N LEU A 24 25.24 11.08 -5.46
CA LEU A 24 26.60 10.56 -5.40
C LEU A 24 26.94 9.72 -6.65
N ASN A 25 26.04 8.86 -7.12
CA ASN A 25 26.24 8.07 -8.35
C ASN A 25 26.38 8.95 -9.60
N PHE A 26 25.65 10.08 -9.68
CA PHE A 26 25.72 11.01 -10.81
C PHE A 26 27.02 11.83 -10.84
N PHE A 27 27.50 12.30 -9.69
CA PHE A 27 28.66 13.20 -9.61
C PHE A 27 29.99 12.49 -9.36
N THR A 28 29.98 11.19 -9.06
CA THR A 28 31.19 10.43 -8.74
C THR A 28 31.78 9.73 -9.96
N LEU A 29 33.03 10.04 -10.29
CA LEU A 29 33.80 9.36 -11.33
C LEU A 29 34.56 8.12 -10.82
N ILE A 30 34.71 7.99 -9.49
CA ILE A 30 35.45 6.89 -8.85
C ILE A 30 34.62 5.60 -8.89
N SER A 31 35.10 4.59 -9.60
CA SER A 31 34.40 3.31 -9.84
C SER A 31 34.00 2.57 -8.56
N ASN A 32 34.87 2.53 -7.55
CA ASN A 32 34.58 1.83 -6.29
C ASN A 32 33.40 2.45 -5.54
N LEU A 33 33.38 3.78 -5.44
CA LEU A 33 32.33 4.50 -4.75
C LEU A 33 31.01 4.45 -5.53
N ARG A 34 31.09 4.44 -6.88
CA ARG A 34 29.93 4.22 -7.76
C ARG A 34 29.31 2.84 -7.58
N ASN A 35 30.13 1.78 -7.48
CA ASN A 35 29.64 0.43 -7.24
C ASN A 35 28.90 0.32 -5.90
N ILE A 36 29.46 0.88 -4.82
CA ILE A 36 28.81 0.91 -3.51
C ILE A 36 27.47 1.67 -3.61
N ALA A 37 27.45 2.82 -4.29
CA ALA A 37 26.23 3.60 -4.47
C ALA A 37 25.13 2.84 -5.20
N MET A 38 25.48 2.12 -6.28
CA MET A 38 24.52 1.28 -7.01
C MET A 38 23.95 0.16 -6.12
N TRP A 39 24.77 -0.50 -5.31
CA TRP A 39 24.29 -1.52 -4.38
C TRP A 39 23.35 -0.96 -3.32
N VAL A 40 23.67 0.22 -2.76
CA VAL A 40 22.81 0.90 -1.79
C VAL A 40 21.48 1.30 -2.43
N GLN A 41 21.49 1.82 -3.66
CA GLN A 41 20.26 2.14 -4.39
C GLN A 41 19.41 0.90 -4.66
N ARG A 42 20.01 -0.20 -5.12
CA ARG A 42 19.32 -1.48 -5.35
C ARG A 42 18.68 -2.01 -4.07
N ALA A 43 19.40 -1.93 -2.94
CA ALA A 43 18.88 -2.33 -1.64
C ALA A 43 17.73 -1.41 -1.19
N GLY A 44 17.85 -0.10 -1.40
CA GLY A 44 16.80 0.87 -1.07
C GLY A 44 15.52 0.63 -1.87
N VAL A 45 15.62 0.41 -3.18
CA VAL A 45 14.45 0.11 -4.04
C VAL A 45 13.83 -1.23 -3.67
N LEU A 46 14.63 -2.26 -3.37
CA LEU A 46 14.14 -3.55 -2.87
C LEU A 46 13.36 -3.38 -1.55
N TYR A 47 13.88 -2.60 -0.60
CA TYR A 47 13.20 -2.33 0.66
C TYR A 47 11.83 -1.66 0.44
N MET A 48 11.76 -0.66 -0.45
CA MET A 48 10.51 0.02 -0.79
C MET A 48 9.50 -0.95 -1.45
N LEU A 49 9.96 -1.87 -2.30
CA LEU A 49 9.09 -2.89 -2.89
C LEU A 49 8.53 -3.85 -1.82
N LEU A 50 9.38 -4.34 -0.91
CA LEU A 50 8.96 -5.22 0.18
C LEU A 50 7.95 -4.53 1.09
N PHE A 51 8.14 -3.23 1.36
CA PHE A 51 7.17 -2.44 2.10
C PHE A 51 5.82 -2.34 1.36
N ASN A 52 5.84 -2.10 0.05
CA ASN A 52 4.61 -2.05 -0.76
C ASN A 52 3.88 -3.40 -0.84
N LEU A 53 4.58 -4.53 -0.68
CA LEU A 53 3.99 -5.86 -0.63
C LEU A 53 3.20 -6.14 0.65
N VAL A 54 3.44 -5.38 1.73
CA VAL A 54 2.71 -5.57 3.00
C VAL A 54 1.20 -5.41 2.82
N GLY A 55 0.75 -4.38 2.08
CA GLY A 55 -0.68 -4.15 1.83
C GLY A 55 -1.38 -5.32 1.13
N PRO A 56 -0.90 -5.75 -0.05
CA PRO A 56 -1.40 -6.93 -0.76
C PRO A 56 -1.40 -8.20 0.09
N VAL A 57 -0.34 -8.45 0.87
CA VAL A 57 -0.26 -9.63 1.75
C VAL A 57 -1.33 -9.57 2.84
N LEU A 58 -1.59 -8.40 3.43
CA LEU A 58 -2.65 -8.24 4.42
C LEU A 58 -4.05 -8.44 3.82
N VAL A 59 -4.29 -7.96 2.59
CA VAL A 59 -5.56 -8.18 1.89
C VAL A 59 -5.75 -9.66 1.54
N LEU A 60 -4.71 -10.33 1.02
CA LEU A 60 -4.75 -11.76 0.74
C LEU A 60 -4.99 -12.57 2.02
N LEU A 61 -4.31 -12.23 3.11
CA LEU A 61 -4.53 -12.88 4.41
C LEU A 61 -5.97 -12.68 4.89
N SER A 62 -6.53 -11.48 4.71
CA SER A 62 -7.93 -11.18 5.04
C SER A 62 -8.94 -11.98 4.20
N LEU A 63 -8.59 -12.38 2.98
CA LEU A 63 -9.46 -13.19 2.12
C LEU A 63 -9.36 -14.68 2.44
N ILE A 64 -8.19 -15.14 2.90
CA ILE A 64 -7.93 -16.54 3.27
C ILE A 64 -8.45 -16.85 4.67
N LEU A 65 -8.40 -15.89 5.60
CA LEU A 65 -8.83 -16.10 6.97
C LEU A 65 -10.36 -16.31 7.02
N PRO A 66 -10.84 -17.42 7.61
CA PRO A 66 -12.27 -17.65 7.77
C PRO A 66 -12.89 -16.54 8.63
N GLN A 67 -14.00 -15.99 8.16
CA GLN A 67 -14.77 -15.02 8.93
C GLN A 67 -15.34 -15.74 10.17
N PRO A 68 -15.14 -15.20 11.39
CA PRO A 68 -15.73 -15.77 12.59
C PRO A 68 -17.25 -15.83 12.44
N THR A 69 -17.82 -17.04 12.54
CA THR A 69 -19.27 -17.30 12.44
C THR A 69 -20.08 -16.56 13.51
N ASP A 70 -19.46 -16.16 14.62
CA ASP A 70 -20.08 -15.40 15.72
C ASP A 70 -20.22 -13.89 15.45
N ILE A 71 -19.55 -13.34 14.43
CA ILE A 71 -19.66 -11.91 14.09
C ILE A 71 -20.55 -11.80 12.87
N ALA A 72 -21.86 -11.87 13.12
CA ALA A 72 -22.89 -11.69 12.12
C ALA A 72 -22.73 -10.30 11.46
N THR A 73 -22.31 -10.31 10.19
CA THR A 73 -22.11 -9.17 9.29
C THR A 73 -20.91 -8.25 9.59
N PRO A 74 -19.94 -8.14 8.67
CA PRO A 74 -18.88 -7.14 8.76
C PRO A 74 -19.49 -5.73 8.76
N ASP A 75 -19.20 -4.94 9.79
CA ASP A 75 -19.67 -3.56 9.89
C ASP A 75 -19.22 -2.74 8.69
N ASN A 76 -20.17 -2.40 7.84
CA ASN A 76 -19.90 -1.72 6.60
C ASN A 76 -19.81 -0.21 6.85
N PHE A 77 -18.64 0.22 7.32
CA PHE A 77 -18.35 1.63 7.55
C PHE A 77 -18.34 2.43 6.24
N GLY A 78 -18.70 3.71 6.31
CA GLY A 78 -18.70 4.63 5.16
C GLY A 78 -20.06 4.78 4.45
N ILE A 79 -20.22 5.91 3.75
CA ILE A 79 -21.48 6.26 3.08
C ILE A 79 -21.56 5.52 1.74
N ARG A 80 -22.64 4.76 1.51
CA ARG A 80 -22.88 4.02 0.24
C ARG A 80 -21.67 3.14 -0.15
N SER A 81 -21.03 2.55 0.85
CA SER A 81 -19.93 1.61 0.68
C SER A 81 -20.45 0.17 0.80
N THR A 82 -19.74 -0.77 0.20
CA THR A 82 -19.87 -2.22 0.41
C THR A 82 -18.47 -2.76 0.63
N MET A 83 -18.30 -3.82 1.42
CA MET A 83 -16.96 -4.42 1.62
C MET A 83 -16.32 -4.81 0.28
N ALA A 84 -17.09 -5.35 -0.66
CA ALA A 84 -16.63 -5.63 -2.02
C ALA A 84 -16.10 -4.37 -2.75
N SER A 85 -16.79 -3.23 -2.63
CA SER A 85 -16.32 -1.97 -3.23
C SER A 85 -14.99 -1.51 -2.62
N LYS A 86 -14.79 -1.69 -1.31
CA LYS A 86 -13.52 -1.37 -0.64
C LYS A 86 -12.39 -2.26 -1.13
N TYR A 87 -12.63 -3.57 -1.22
CA TYR A 87 -11.65 -4.51 -1.78
C TYR A 87 -11.29 -4.17 -3.22
N ILE A 88 -12.26 -3.83 -4.08
CA ILE A 88 -11.97 -3.44 -5.47
C ILE A 88 -11.09 -2.18 -5.51
N ILE A 89 -11.41 -1.16 -4.72
CA ILE A 89 -10.63 0.09 -4.69
C ILE A 89 -9.19 -0.19 -4.23
N LEU A 90 -9.03 -0.99 -3.16
CA LEU A 90 -7.72 -1.37 -2.64
C LEU A 90 -6.94 -2.23 -3.63
N SER A 91 -7.55 -3.26 -4.22
CA SER A 91 -6.90 -4.16 -5.17
C SER A 91 -6.40 -3.42 -6.41
N VAL A 92 -7.20 -2.51 -6.98
CA VAL A 92 -6.80 -1.70 -8.14
C VAL A 92 -5.64 -0.78 -7.77
N THR A 93 -5.72 -0.11 -6.61
CA THR A 93 -4.66 0.77 -6.11
C THR A 93 -3.36 -0.02 -5.89
N MET A 94 -3.45 -1.15 -5.21
CA MET A 94 -2.32 -2.04 -4.94
C MET A 94 -1.67 -2.58 -6.21
N PHE A 95 -2.48 -2.95 -7.22
CA PHE A 95 -1.98 -3.41 -8.50
C PHE A 95 -1.08 -2.35 -9.16
N PHE A 96 -1.55 -1.12 -9.27
CA PHE A 96 -0.76 -0.04 -9.88
C PHE A 96 0.47 0.34 -9.03
N THR A 97 0.33 0.42 -7.70
CA THR A 97 1.47 0.72 -6.82
C THR A 97 2.55 -0.35 -6.90
N LEU A 98 2.18 -1.64 -6.94
CA LEU A 98 3.12 -2.75 -7.12
C LEU A 98 3.74 -2.74 -8.51
N PHE A 99 2.96 -2.41 -9.55
CA PHE A 99 3.47 -2.30 -10.91
C PHE A 99 4.57 -1.23 -11.01
N ILE A 100 4.35 -0.04 -10.45
CA ILE A 100 5.35 1.03 -10.42
C ILE A 100 6.59 0.62 -9.61
N ALA A 101 6.39 0.06 -8.42
CA ALA A 101 7.50 -0.36 -7.56
C ALA A 101 8.32 -1.50 -8.20
N GLY A 102 7.64 -2.46 -8.83
CA GLY A 102 8.26 -3.55 -9.57
C GLY A 102 9.01 -3.06 -10.81
N PHE A 103 8.45 -2.08 -11.52
CA PHE A 103 9.13 -1.44 -12.65
C PHE A 103 10.43 -0.73 -12.20
N ARG A 104 10.38 0.08 -11.13
CA ARG A 104 11.58 0.72 -10.54
C ARG A 104 12.62 -0.30 -10.09
N MET A 105 12.19 -1.43 -9.52
CA MET A 105 13.12 -2.50 -9.16
C MET A 105 13.73 -3.15 -10.39
N GLY A 106 12.92 -3.46 -11.40
CA GLY A 106 13.38 -4.05 -12.66
C GLY A 106 14.42 -3.16 -13.36
N THR A 107 14.19 -1.85 -13.41
CA THR A 107 15.14 -0.91 -14.02
C THR A 107 16.41 -0.72 -13.19
N ALA A 108 16.32 -0.72 -11.85
CA ALA A 108 17.50 -0.62 -10.96
C ALA A 108 18.43 -1.85 -11.05
N TRP A 109 17.90 -3.01 -11.39
CA TRP A 109 18.64 -4.27 -11.53
C TRP A 109 18.99 -4.62 -12.97
N ALA A 110 18.44 -3.91 -13.96
CA ALA A 110 18.82 -4.07 -15.36
C ALA A 110 20.31 -3.75 -15.56
N ASP A 111 20.90 -4.35 -16.60
CA ASP A 111 22.29 -4.11 -16.96
C ASP A 111 22.50 -2.63 -17.31
N ALA A 112 23.58 -2.06 -16.76
CA ALA A 112 23.94 -0.68 -17.01
C ALA A 112 24.29 -0.50 -18.50
N ARG A 113 23.47 0.25 -19.23
CA ARG A 113 23.72 0.57 -20.63
C ARG A 113 24.52 1.86 -20.78
N PRO A 114 25.34 1.98 -21.85
CA PRO A 114 26.00 3.23 -22.17
C PRO A 114 24.98 4.33 -22.47
N ALA A 115 25.28 5.58 -22.09
CA ALA A 115 24.40 6.73 -22.36
C ALA A 115 24.17 6.99 -23.87
N SER A 116 25.02 6.44 -24.74
CA SER A 116 24.87 6.50 -26.19
C SER A 116 23.79 5.56 -26.73
N ASP A 117 23.40 4.52 -25.99
CA ASP A 117 22.34 3.57 -26.35
C ASP A 117 21.40 3.33 -25.15
N PRO A 118 20.58 4.34 -24.79
CA PRO A 118 19.69 4.23 -23.65
C PRO A 118 18.58 3.22 -23.94
N ALA A 119 18.24 2.44 -22.92
CA ALA A 119 17.12 1.51 -23.01
C ALA A 119 15.80 2.26 -23.23
N TRP A 120 14.77 1.56 -23.71
CA TRP A 120 13.46 2.18 -23.95
C TRP A 120 12.84 2.75 -22.66
N TRP A 121 13.12 2.15 -21.50
CA TRP A 121 12.66 2.60 -20.18
C TRP A 121 13.39 3.83 -19.65
N GLU A 122 14.57 4.17 -20.18
CA GLU A 122 15.35 5.35 -19.79
C GLU A 122 14.91 6.60 -20.56
N ARG A 123 14.05 6.44 -21.56
CA ARG A 123 13.54 7.55 -22.37
C ARG A 123 12.49 8.33 -21.59
N LYS A 124 12.44 9.65 -21.82
CA LYS A 124 11.44 10.56 -21.23
C LYS A 124 9.99 10.03 -21.29
N PRO A 125 9.51 9.44 -22.41
CA PRO A 125 8.14 8.93 -22.47
C PRO A 125 7.85 7.83 -21.44
N ALA A 126 8.80 6.91 -21.23
CA ALA A 126 8.61 5.83 -20.26
C ALA A 126 8.52 6.38 -18.83
N TYR A 127 9.37 7.35 -18.48
CA TYR A 127 9.31 8.03 -17.19
C TYR A 127 7.96 8.71 -16.93
N TYR A 128 7.45 9.48 -17.89
CA TYR A 128 6.18 10.20 -17.72
C TYR A 128 4.96 9.29 -17.74
N VAL A 129 4.97 8.23 -18.54
CA VAL A 129 3.82 7.33 -18.66
C VAL A 129 3.79 6.30 -17.53
N ILE A 130 4.93 5.69 -17.22
CA ILE A 130 5.00 4.54 -16.31
C ILE A 130 5.16 5.01 -14.87
N GLU A 131 6.16 5.84 -14.58
CA GLU A 131 6.41 6.23 -13.18
C GLU A 131 5.42 7.31 -12.73
N TYR A 132 5.31 8.41 -13.46
CA TYR A 132 4.40 9.51 -13.06
C TYR A 132 2.96 9.27 -13.49
N GLY A 133 2.74 8.73 -14.69
CA GLY A 133 1.40 8.56 -15.26
C GLY A 133 0.53 7.63 -14.42
N PHE A 134 1.05 6.46 -14.04
CA PHE A 134 0.32 5.55 -13.17
C PHE A 134 0.14 6.08 -11.74
N GLU A 135 1.09 6.86 -11.20
CA GLU A 135 0.88 7.56 -9.93
C GLU A 135 -0.30 8.53 -10.00
N VAL A 136 -0.40 9.31 -11.08
CA VAL A 136 -1.53 10.22 -11.33
C VAL A 136 -2.84 9.44 -11.47
N VAL A 137 -2.84 8.32 -12.20
CA VAL A 137 -4.02 7.44 -12.33
C VAL A 137 -4.49 6.93 -10.97
N ILE A 138 -3.57 6.53 -10.08
CA ILE A 138 -3.92 6.10 -8.72
C ILE A 138 -4.62 7.23 -7.95
N VAL A 139 -4.08 8.45 -8.00
CA VAL A 139 -4.67 9.60 -7.30
C VAL A 139 -6.08 9.88 -7.81
N TYR A 140 -6.28 9.94 -9.12
CA TYR A 140 -7.62 10.13 -9.70
C TYR A 140 -8.56 8.97 -9.37
N TRP A 141 -8.07 7.73 -9.40
CA TRP A 141 -8.85 6.56 -9.01
C TRP A 141 -9.38 6.69 -7.58
N LEU A 142 -8.55 7.07 -6.62
CA LEU A 142 -8.95 7.25 -5.22
C LEU A 142 -9.95 8.40 -5.03
N ILE A 143 -9.77 9.51 -5.76
CA ILE A 143 -10.68 10.66 -5.73
C ILE A 143 -12.05 10.27 -6.31
N LEU A 144 -12.07 9.65 -7.50
CA LEU A 144 -13.30 9.23 -8.18
C LEU A 144 -14.03 8.14 -7.40
N ALA A 145 -13.27 7.20 -6.81
CA ALA A 145 -13.82 6.19 -5.91
C ALA A 145 -14.38 6.78 -4.62
N ARG A 146 -14.19 8.09 -4.35
CA ARG A 146 -14.58 8.76 -3.11
C ARG A 146 -14.07 8.00 -1.90
N PHE A 147 -12.78 7.62 -1.95
CA PHE A 147 -12.13 6.83 -0.90
C PHE A 147 -12.38 7.42 0.50
N ASP A 148 -12.29 8.75 0.62
CA ASP A 148 -12.58 9.51 1.84
C ASP A 148 -13.96 9.18 2.46
N GLN A 149 -15.01 9.07 1.64
CA GLN A 149 -16.37 8.78 2.10
C GLN A 149 -16.61 7.29 2.38
N LYS A 150 -15.95 6.40 1.61
CA LYS A 150 -16.12 4.94 1.73
C LYS A 150 -15.37 4.33 2.90
N PHE A 151 -14.28 4.95 3.35
CA PHE A 151 -13.46 4.46 4.48
C PHE A 151 -13.67 5.27 5.76
N TRP A 152 -14.67 6.15 5.79
CA TRP A 152 -15.05 6.90 6.98
C TRP A 152 -15.55 5.98 8.10
N ILE A 153 -14.98 6.12 9.30
CA ILE A 153 -15.38 5.37 10.49
C ILE A 153 -16.23 6.30 11.39
N PRO A 154 -17.54 6.05 11.53
CA PRO A 154 -18.40 6.83 12.40
C PRO A 154 -18.14 6.48 13.88
N ASN A 155 -17.97 7.51 14.71
CA ASN A 155 -17.62 7.50 16.14
C ASN A 155 -16.15 7.21 16.48
N LYS A 156 -15.66 7.89 17.52
CA LYS A 156 -14.36 7.63 18.15
C LYS A 156 -14.45 6.28 18.88
N SER A 157 -13.99 5.21 18.24
CA SER A 157 -13.72 3.96 18.95
C SER A 157 -12.52 4.22 19.87
N HIS A 158 -12.66 3.87 21.14
CA HIS A 158 -11.64 4.11 22.16
C HIS A 158 -10.82 2.85 22.45
N GLY A 159 -11.28 1.67 22.02
CA GLY A 159 -10.52 0.43 22.18
C GLY A 159 -10.81 -0.69 21.17
N PRO A 160 -9.99 -1.76 21.18
CA PRO A 160 -10.24 -2.97 20.43
C PRO A 160 -11.55 -3.63 20.88
N GLY A 161 -12.42 -3.99 19.92
CA GLY A 161 -13.67 -4.69 20.19
C GLY A 161 -14.89 -3.82 20.50
N ASP A 162 -14.76 -2.48 20.49
CA ASP A 162 -15.88 -1.56 20.74
C ASP A 162 -17.08 -1.77 19.80
N TYR A 163 -16.82 -2.15 18.55
CA TYR A 163 -17.86 -2.42 17.56
C TYR A 163 -18.38 -3.86 17.64
N SER A 164 -17.50 -4.84 17.92
CA SER A 164 -17.89 -6.26 18.08
C SER A 164 -18.83 -6.46 19.27
N ARG A 165 -18.64 -5.73 20.37
CA ARG A 165 -19.49 -5.83 21.57
C ARG A 165 -20.92 -5.33 21.34
N LYS A 166 -21.12 -4.32 20.47
CA LYS A 166 -22.45 -3.77 20.18
C LYS A 166 -23.31 -4.76 19.39
N THR A 167 -22.73 -5.43 18.40
CA THR A 167 -23.43 -6.45 17.60
C THR A 167 -23.95 -7.59 18.47
N VAL A 168 -23.16 -8.09 19.43
CA VAL A 168 -23.58 -9.17 20.35
C VAL A 168 -24.71 -8.72 21.29
N LEU A 169 -24.67 -7.47 21.76
CA LEU A 169 -25.72 -6.89 22.61
C LEU A 169 -27.06 -6.69 21.87
N ASP A 170 -27.02 -6.32 20.59
CA ASP A 170 -28.24 -6.14 19.78
C ASP A 170 -28.85 -7.48 19.36
N THR A 171 -28.03 -8.49 19.04
CA THR A 171 -28.51 -9.85 18.76
C THR A 171 -29.19 -10.47 19.99
N SER A 172 -28.58 -10.38 21.17
CA SER A 172 -29.16 -10.92 22.42
C SER A 172 -30.45 -10.21 22.85
N LYS A 173 -30.58 -8.89 22.65
CA LYS A 173 -31.85 -8.17 22.88
C LYS A 173 -32.96 -8.59 21.93
N THR A 174 -32.61 -8.82 20.66
CA THR A 174 -33.58 -9.25 19.63
C THR A 174 -34.10 -10.66 19.95
N GLU A 175 -33.23 -11.58 20.36
CA GLU A 175 -33.60 -12.93 20.78
C GLU A 175 -34.44 -12.94 22.08
N ALA A 176 -34.09 -12.10 23.05
CA ALA A 176 -34.85 -11.96 24.29
C ALA A 176 -36.27 -11.41 24.05
N SER A 177 -36.42 -10.42 23.15
CA SER A 177 -37.73 -9.89 22.79
C SER A 177 -38.56 -10.89 21.99
N ALA A 178 -37.96 -11.72 21.13
CA ALA A 178 -38.67 -12.73 20.35
C ALA A 178 -39.23 -13.88 21.22
N ASN A 179 -38.58 -14.19 22.34
CA ASN A 179 -39.04 -15.21 23.28
C ASN A 179 -40.16 -14.73 24.23
N ASP A 180 -40.33 -13.41 24.41
CA ASP A 180 -41.39 -12.84 25.26
C ASP A 180 -42.77 -12.82 24.56
N PHE A 181 -42.79 -12.94 23.23
CA PHE A 181 -44.03 -13.01 22.43
C PHE A 181 -44.52 -14.44 22.16
N ARG A 182 -43.99 -15.45 22.86
CA ARG A 182 -44.28 -16.87 22.65
C ARG A 182 -44.84 -17.51 23.90
#